data_AF-A0A3B0R5E6-F1
#
_entry.id   AF-A0A3B0R5E6-F1
#
_cell.length_a   1.000
_cell.length_b   1.000
_cell.length_c   1.000
_cell.angle_alpha   90.00
_cell.angle_beta   90.00
_cell.angle_gamma   90.00
#
_symmetry.space_group_name_H-M   'P 1'
#
loop_
_entity.id
_entity.type
_entity.pdbx_description
1 polymer ?
#
loop_
_entity_poly.entity_id
_entity_poly.type
_entity_poly.pdbx_seq_one_letter_code
_entity_poly.pdbx_strand_id
1 'polypeptide(L)'
;MLTVLGRATSSNVQAVIWGLEELGLQYERLDYGETYGGLDSPEFWPGDPLARAEVDMWAEWAKHDVAEGFTGPVFWRVVRTPRAQWDVAAIGKAVDRLEHHLTIAEKRLEQHDFLCGEVLSLADIMLGHVLYRYFDIEIERREYPALRAYYDRLAKRPAYQKAVMISYEVLRDTI
;
A
#
# COMPACT_ATOMS: atom_id res chain seq x y z
N MET A 1 -19.43 -2.83 -16.12
CA MET A 1 -18.93 -4.22 -16.22
C MET A 1 -17.69 -4.30 -15.35
N LEU A 2 -17.67 -5.19 -14.34
CA LEU A 2 -16.54 -5.32 -13.43
C LEU A 2 -15.42 -6.11 -14.11
N THR A 3 -14.17 -5.66 -14.04
CA THR A 3 -13.03 -6.44 -14.54
C THR A 3 -12.32 -7.12 -13.37
N VAL A 4 -12.21 -8.45 -13.41
CA VAL A 4 -11.48 -9.27 -12.43
C VAL A 4 -10.16 -9.69 -13.06
N LEU A 5 -9.04 -9.26 -12.46
CA LEU A 5 -7.70 -9.60 -12.92
C LEU A 5 -7.19 -10.82 -12.15
N GLY A 6 -6.91 -11.92 -12.86
CA GLY A 6 -6.26 -13.08 -12.28
C GLY A 6 -6.65 -14.41 -12.91
N ARG A 7 -5.71 -15.35 -12.88
CA ARG A 7 -5.87 -16.71 -13.40
C ARG A 7 -6.98 -17.47 -12.67
N ALA A 8 -7.75 -18.27 -13.41
CA ALA A 8 -8.85 -19.10 -12.89
C ALA A 8 -8.39 -20.11 -11.82
N THR A 9 -7.10 -20.46 -11.81
CA THR A 9 -6.49 -21.40 -10.86
C THR A 9 -6.11 -20.78 -9.52
N SER A 10 -6.25 -19.46 -9.34
CA SER A 10 -5.97 -18.79 -8.07
C SER A 10 -7.16 -18.93 -7.12
N SER A 11 -6.94 -19.49 -5.93
CA SER A 11 -7.96 -19.64 -4.89
C SER A 11 -8.57 -18.29 -4.46
N ASN A 12 -7.77 -17.23 -4.41
CA ASN A 12 -8.23 -15.87 -4.11
C ASN A 12 -9.14 -15.31 -5.23
N VAL A 13 -8.83 -15.61 -6.50
CA VAL A 13 -9.68 -15.21 -7.64
C VAL A 13 -10.99 -16.01 -7.63
N GLN A 14 -10.93 -17.31 -7.31
CA GLN A 14 -12.13 -18.16 -7.21
C GLN A 14 -13.12 -17.64 -6.17
N ALA A 15 -12.65 -17.16 -5.02
CA ALA A 15 -13.52 -16.57 -4.00
C ALA A 15 -14.26 -15.31 -4.52
N VAL A 16 -13.57 -14.45 -5.27
CA VAL A 16 -14.17 -13.25 -5.89
C VAL A 16 -15.17 -13.63 -6.96
N ILE A 17 -14.82 -14.56 -7.86
CA ILE A 17 -15.71 -15.03 -8.93
C ILE A 17 -16.96 -15.69 -8.34
N TRP A 18 -16.81 -16.53 -7.32
CA TRP A 18 -17.95 -17.15 -6.65
C TRP A 18 -18.91 -16.09 -6.08
N GLY A 19 -18.40 -15.07 -5.40
CA GLY A 19 -19.25 -13.98 -4.90
C GLY A 19 -19.98 -13.22 -6.01
N LEU A 20 -19.36 -13.01 -7.17
CA LEU A 20 -20.00 -12.31 -8.30
C LEU A 20 -21.10 -13.15 -8.95
N GLU A 21 -20.90 -14.46 -9.06
CA GLU A 21 -21.89 -15.41 -9.56
C GLU A 21 -23.11 -15.48 -8.64
N GLU A 22 -22.91 -15.57 -7.31
CA GLU A 22 -24.00 -15.56 -6.31
C GLU A 22 -24.86 -14.29 -6.40
N LEU A 23 -24.24 -13.17 -6.76
CA LEU A 23 -24.92 -11.86 -6.88
C LEU A 23 -25.50 -11.60 -8.27
N GLY A 24 -25.30 -12.50 -9.24
CA GLY A 24 -25.74 -12.31 -10.63
C GLY A 24 -25.10 -11.09 -11.32
N LEU A 25 -23.89 -10.70 -10.91
CA LEU A 25 -23.21 -9.51 -11.41
C LEU A 25 -22.39 -9.82 -12.66
N GLN A 26 -22.54 -8.99 -13.71
CA GLN A 26 -21.73 -9.12 -14.92
C GLN A 26 -20.29 -8.69 -14.70
N TYR A 27 -19.36 -9.58 -15.09
CA TYR A 27 -17.93 -9.32 -15.03
C TYR A 27 -17.20 -9.84 -16.28
N GLU A 28 -16.01 -9.29 -16.50
CA GLU A 28 -15.01 -9.81 -17.44
C GLU A 28 -13.80 -10.24 -16.62
N ARG A 29 -13.32 -11.47 -16.84
CA ARG A 29 -12.10 -11.97 -16.19
C ARG A 29 -10.97 -11.97 -17.20
N LEU A 30 -9.90 -11.25 -16.88
CA LEU A 30 -8.67 -11.27 -17.67
C LEU A 30 -7.64 -12.14 -16.94
N ASP A 31 -7.09 -13.12 -17.66
CA ASP A 31 -6.06 -14.02 -17.14
C ASP A 31 -4.74 -13.25 -16.97
N TYR A 32 -4.32 -13.09 -15.71
CA TYR A 32 -3.06 -12.45 -15.30
C TYR A 32 -2.36 -13.31 -14.25
N GLY A 33 -1.03 -13.26 -14.24
CA GLY A 33 -0.17 -13.93 -13.27
C GLY A 33 0.32 -15.32 -13.70
N GLU A 34 1.48 -15.70 -13.18
CA GLU A 34 2.25 -16.88 -13.59
C GLU A 34 2.40 -16.99 -15.12
N THR A 35 1.89 -18.07 -15.72
CA THR A 35 2.01 -18.40 -17.15
C THR A 35 1.32 -17.39 -18.07
N TYR A 36 0.42 -16.55 -17.54
CA TYR A 36 -0.34 -15.58 -18.32
C TYR A 36 0.31 -14.18 -18.37
N GLY A 37 1.39 -13.96 -17.61
CA GLY A 37 2.14 -12.70 -17.62
C GLY A 37 1.31 -11.48 -17.17
N GLY A 38 1.67 -10.30 -17.68
CA GLY A 38 0.97 -9.03 -17.46
C GLY A 38 1.25 -8.36 -16.12
N LEU A 39 2.05 -9.02 -15.28
CA LEU A 39 2.70 -8.45 -14.09
C LEU A 39 4.22 -8.31 -14.31
N ASP A 40 4.72 -8.75 -15.45
CA ASP A 40 6.12 -9.10 -15.74
C ASP A 40 6.93 -8.01 -16.45
N SER A 41 6.52 -6.73 -16.31
CA SER A 41 7.44 -5.66 -16.71
C SER A 41 8.75 -5.88 -15.93
N PRO A 42 9.93 -5.92 -16.60
CA PRO A 42 11.18 -6.23 -15.93
C PRO A 42 11.48 -5.34 -14.72
N GLU A 43 10.93 -4.13 -14.71
CA GLU A 43 11.04 -3.15 -13.64
C GLU A 43 10.02 -3.38 -12.50
N PHE A 44 8.83 -3.91 -12.82
CA PHE A 44 7.75 -4.11 -11.84
C PHE A 44 7.85 -5.46 -11.12
N TRP A 45 8.14 -6.52 -11.88
CA TRP A 45 8.30 -7.89 -11.38
C TRP A 45 9.37 -8.62 -12.21
N PRO A 46 10.65 -8.53 -11.81
CA PRO A 46 11.75 -9.03 -12.61
C PRO A 46 11.64 -10.52 -12.95
N GLY A 47 12.05 -10.90 -14.15
CA GLY A 47 12.21 -12.30 -14.56
C GLY A 47 13.35 -13.01 -13.83
N ASP A 48 14.42 -12.26 -13.51
CA ASP A 48 15.59 -12.73 -12.79
C ASP A 48 15.24 -13.07 -11.32
N PRO A 49 15.54 -14.28 -10.83
CA PRO A 49 15.18 -14.69 -9.47
C PRO A 49 15.79 -13.84 -8.37
N LEU A 50 17.01 -13.31 -8.54
CA LEU A 50 17.66 -12.49 -7.51
C LEU A 50 17.03 -11.11 -7.44
N ALA A 51 16.83 -10.46 -8.59
CA ALA A 51 16.12 -9.18 -8.67
C ALA A 51 14.67 -9.30 -8.16
N ARG A 52 13.99 -10.40 -8.47
CA ARG A 52 12.64 -10.66 -7.95
C ARG A 52 12.62 -10.84 -6.43
N ALA A 53 13.57 -11.58 -5.88
CA ALA A 53 13.66 -11.79 -4.43
C ALA A 53 13.86 -10.47 -3.66
N GLU A 54 14.57 -9.49 -4.25
CA GLU A 54 14.69 -8.15 -3.66
C GLU A 54 13.36 -7.40 -3.66
N VAL A 55 12.59 -7.45 -4.76
CA VAL A 55 11.24 -6.86 -4.83
C VAL A 55 10.31 -7.52 -3.82
N ASP A 56 10.32 -8.86 -3.73
CA ASP A 56 9.52 -9.63 -2.78
C ASP A 56 9.83 -9.24 -1.33
N MET A 57 11.11 -9.18 -0.97
CA MET A 57 11.55 -8.82 0.37
C MET A 57 10.99 -7.47 0.79
N TRP A 58 11.10 -6.45 -0.06
CA TRP A 58 10.61 -5.11 0.26
C TRP A 58 9.08 -5.01 0.21
N ALA A 59 8.42 -5.73 -0.70
CA ALA A 59 6.97 -5.77 -0.80
C ALA A 59 6.34 -6.39 0.46
N GLU A 60 6.86 -7.55 0.89
CA GLU A 60 6.39 -8.27 2.08
C GLU A 60 6.66 -7.49 3.36
N TRP A 61 7.86 -6.91 3.50
CA TRP A 61 8.20 -6.01 4.59
C TRP A 61 7.25 -4.80 4.64
N ALA A 62 7.04 -4.13 3.51
CA ALA A 62 6.15 -2.97 3.45
C ALA A 62 4.71 -3.33 3.82
N LYS A 63 4.25 -4.52 3.42
CA LYS A 63 2.91 -5.01 3.78
C LYS A 63 2.78 -5.27 5.27
N HIS A 64 3.65 -6.10 5.84
CA HIS A 64 3.51 -6.60 7.20
C HIS A 64 3.95 -5.58 8.26
N ASP A 65 5.09 -4.92 8.05
CA ASP A 65 5.67 -4.05 9.07
C ASP A 65 5.11 -2.62 8.99
N VAL A 66 4.81 -2.14 7.79
CA VAL A 66 4.35 -0.75 7.59
C VAL A 66 2.83 -0.67 7.43
N ALA A 67 2.26 -1.33 6.43
CA ALA A 67 0.84 -1.15 6.10
C ALA A 67 -0.09 -1.68 7.20
N GLU A 68 0.21 -2.84 7.77
CA GLU A 68 -0.54 -3.40 8.91
C GLU A 68 -0.27 -2.62 10.20
N GLY A 69 0.98 -2.20 10.42
CA GLY A 69 1.37 -1.34 11.55
C GLY A 69 0.66 0.02 11.54
N PHE A 70 0.33 0.54 10.36
CA PHE A 70 -0.36 1.81 10.18
C PHE A 70 -1.89 1.70 10.22
N THR A 71 -2.48 0.81 9.40
CA THR A 71 -3.91 0.89 9.04
C THR A 71 -4.85 0.76 10.24
N GLY A 72 -4.71 -0.32 11.00
CA GLY A 72 -5.53 -0.55 12.20
C GLY A 72 -5.02 0.25 13.41
N PRO A 73 -3.73 0.13 13.77
CA PRO A 73 -3.20 0.72 14.99
C PRO A 73 -3.15 2.24 15.02
N VAL A 74 -3.06 2.91 13.86
CA VAL A 74 -2.97 4.37 13.75
C VAL A 74 -4.18 4.94 12.99
N PHE A 75 -4.31 4.62 11.70
CA PHE A 75 -5.26 5.29 10.81
C PHE A 75 -6.71 5.15 11.27
N TRP A 76 -7.19 3.93 11.57
CA TRP A 76 -8.56 3.74 12.04
C TRP A 76 -8.85 4.46 13.35
N ARG A 77 -7.91 4.49 14.30
CA ARG A 77 -8.08 5.20 15.57
C ARG A 77 -8.16 6.71 15.38
N VAL A 78 -7.43 7.27 14.43
CA VAL A 78 -7.42 8.71 14.15
C VAL A 78 -8.62 9.13 13.32
N VAL A 79 -9.03 8.31 12.35
CA VAL A 79 -10.07 8.68 11.38
C VAL A 79 -11.46 8.26 11.83
N ARG A 80 -11.64 7.07 12.40
CA ARG A 80 -12.96 6.55 12.78
C ARG A 80 -13.39 6.93 14.19
N THR A 81 -12.48 7.39 15.04
CA THR A 81 -12.83 7.80 16.40
C THR A 81 -12.89 9.32 16.49
N PRO A 82 -13.98 9.91 17.02
CA PRO A 82 -14.04 11.35 17.27
C PRO A 82 -12.86 11.81 18.14
N ARG A 83 -12.30 12.99 17.84
CA ARG A 83 -11.08 13.49 18.50
C ARG A 83 -11.16 13.49 20.04
N ALA A 84 -12.33 13.82 20.59
CA ALA A 84 -12.56 13.84 22.04
C ALA A 84 -12.42 12.47 22.71
N GLN A 85 -12.46 11.39 21.93
CA GLN A 85 -12.37 9.99 22.39
C GLN A 85 -11.03 9.34 22.03
N TRP A 86 -10.05 10.10 21.51
CA TRP A 86 -8.75 9.55 21.17
C TRP A 86 -8.00 9.07 22.42
N ASP A 87 -7.58 7.80 22.39
CA ASP A 87 -6.52 7.33 23.26
C ASP A 87 -5.17 7.77 22.66
N VAL A 88 -4.78 9.00 23.01
CA VAL A 88 -3.56 9.65 22.50
C VAL A 88 -2.31 8.82 22.84
N ALA A 89 -2.26 8.18 24.01
CA ALA A 89 -1.13 7.37 24.40
C ALA A 89 -1.03 6.09 23.54
N ALA A 90 -2.15 5.42 23.27
CA ALA A 90 -2.15 4.24 22.41
C ALA A 90 -1.87 4.57 20.95
N ILE A 91 -2.32 5.72 20.45
CA ILE A 91 -1.99 6.22 19.10
C ILE A 91 -0.49 6.53 19.03
N GLY A 92 0.06 7.30 19.98
CA GLY A 92 1.48 7.63 20.03
C GLY A 92 2.38 6.39 20.04
N LYS A 93 2.06 5.39 20.87
CA LYS A 93 2.79 4.11 20.91
C LYS A 93 2.73 3.36 19.57
N ALA A 94 1.59 3.41 18.88
CA ALA A 94 1.45 2.78 17.57
C ALA A 94 2.27 3.52 16.50
N VAL A 95 2.28 4.85 16.53
CA VAL A 95 3.12 5.69 15.67
C VAL A 95 4.60 5.41 15.93
N ASP A 96 5.06 5.37 17.17
CA ASP A 96 6.46 5.07 17.51
C ASP A 96 6.91 3.71 16.95
N ARG A 97 6.05 2.69 17.01
CA ARG A 97 6.34 1.37 16.43
C ARG A 97 6.41 1.42 14.91
N LEU A 98 5.45 2.10 14.27
CA LEU A 98 5.46 2.31 12.82
C LEU A 98 6.74 3.04 12.38
N GLU A 99 7.12 4.10 13.09
CA GLU A 99 8.29 4.93 12.78
C GLU A 99 9.62 4.21 12.97
N HIS A 100 9.69 3.21 13.85
CA HIS A 100 10.82 2.30 13.89
C HIS A 100 11.07 1.61 12.54
N HIS A 101 9.99 1.16 11.88
CA HIS A 101 10.09 0.57 10.54
C HIS A 101 10.32 1.64 9.47
N LEU A 102 9.70 2.82 9.56
CA LEU A 102 9.95 3.90 8.61
C LEU A 102 11.40 4.40 8.63
N THR A 103 12.13 4.21 9.73
CA THR A 103 13.58 4.47 9.79
C THR A 103 14.38 3.55 8.85
N ILE A 104 13.88 2.35 8.55
CA ILE A 104 14.48 1.44 7.56
C ILE A 104 14.22 1.96 6.14
N ALA A 105 12.97 2.37 5.84
CA ALA A 105 12.63 2.98 4.56
C ALA A 105 13.42 4.28 4.33
N GLU A 106 13.54 5.14 5.35
CA GLU A 106 14.31 6.38 5.25
C GLU A 106 15.74 6.11 4.76
N LYS A 107 16.48 5.24 5.46
CA LYS A 107 17.85 4.88 5.08
C LYS A 107 17.96 4.26 3.69
N ARG A 108 16.96 3.49 3.28
CA ARG A 108 16.93 2.91 1.94
C ARG A 108 16.73 3.99 0.88
N LEU A 109 15.81 4.91 1.12
CA LEU A 109 15.43 5.98 0.19
C LEU A 109 16.43 7.15 0.17
N GLU A 110 17.34 7.23 1.15
CA GLU A 110 18.52 8.11 1.06
C GLU A 110 19.45 7.73 -0.12
N GLN A 111 19.40 6.48 -0.57
CA GLN A 111 20.30 5.93 -1.58
C GLN A 111 19.63 5.67 -2.93
N HIS A 112 18.30 5.63 -2.98
CA HIS A 112 17.52 5.22 -4.15
C HIS A 112 16.24 6.05 -4.30
N ASP A 113 15.81 6.31 -5.53
CA ASP A 113 14.54 7.00 -5.78
C ASP A 113 13.30 6.16 -5.39
N PHE A 114 13.42 4.82 -5.38
CA PHE A 114 12.39 3.82 -5.04
C PHE A 114 12.99 2.66 -4.23
N LEU A 115 12.17 1.80 -3.64
CA LEU A 115 12.65 0.74 -2.73
C LEU A 115 13.62 -0.25 -3.38
N CYS A 116 13.47 -0.51 -4.69
CA CYS A 116 14.30 -1.46 -5.44
C CYS A 116 15.18 -0.78 -6.51
N GLY A 117 15.49 0.52 -6.35
CA GLY A 117 16.37 1.27 -7.24
C GLY A 117 15.70 2.52 -7.82
N GLU A 118 15.93 2.80 -9.10
CA GLU A 118 15.51 4.07 -9.72
C GLU A 118 14.15 4.01 -10.43
N VAL A 119 13.52 2.84 -10.45
CA VAL A 119 12.22 2.60 -11.10
C VAL A 119 11.24 2.00 -10.11
N LEU A 120 9.98 2.42 -10.22
CA LEU A 120 8.87 1.93 -9.41
C LEU A 120 8.64 0.43 -9.63
N SER A 121 8.58 -0.34 -8.54
CA SER A 121 8.29 -1.77 -8.53
C SER A 121 7.04 -2.12 -7.70
N LEU A 122 6.71 -3.40 -7.58
CA LEU A 122 5.64 -3.86 -6.68
C LEU A 122 5.87 -3.43 -5.22
N ALA A 123 7.13 -3.41 -4.77
CA ALA A 123 7.48 -3.01 -3.41
C ALA A 123 6.98 -1.59 -3.09
N ASP A 124 7.11 -0.68 -4.06
CA ASP A 124 6.65 0.70 -3.93
C ASP A 124 5.13 0.84 -3.88
N ILE A 125 4.39 -0.07 -4.51
CA ILE A 125 2.93 -0.10 -4.37
C ILE A 125 2.55 -0.53 -2.95
N MET A 126 3.23 -1.55 -2.41
CA MET A 126 2.96 -2.05 -1.05
C MET A 126 3.29 -1.00 0.01
N LEU A 127 4.38 -0.23 -0.13
CA LEU A 127 4.67 0.87 0.79
C LEU A 127 3.80 2.10 0.50
N GLY A 128 3.77 2.53 -0.75
CA GLY A 128 3.20 3.81 -1.18
C GLY A 128 1.70 3.94 -0.96
N HIS A 129 0.92 2.84 -0.99
CA HIS A 129 -0.54 2.91 -0.88
C HIS A 129 -1.03 3.47 0.47
N VAL A 130 -0.24 3.37 1.54
CA VAL A 130 -0.60 3.95 2.84
C VAL A 130 -0.07 5.37 3.04
N LEU A 131 0.92 5.81 2.27
CA LEU A 131 1.65 7.05 2.52
C LEU A 131 0.79 8.31 2.36
N TYR A 132 -0.15 8.34 1.41
CA TYR A 132 -1.11 9.45 1.29
C TYR A 132 -1.81 9.71 2.62
N ARG A 133 -2.38 8.66 3.22
CA ARG A 133 -3.07 8.75 4.51
C ARG A 133 -2.12 9.06 5.65
N TYR A 134 -0.93 8.46 5.67
CA TYR A 134 0.06 8.72 6.72
C TYR A 134 0.48 10.20 6.77
N PHE A 135 0.69 10.83 5.61
CA PHE A 135 1.05 12.24 5.54
C PHE A 135 -0.13 13.20 5.69
N ASP A 136 -1.36 12.73 5.50
CA ASP A 136 -2.57 13.57 5.53
C ASP A 136 -3.26 13.59 6.92
N ILE A 137 -3.23 12.49 7.67
CA ILE A 137 -3.90 12.44 8.98
C ILE A 137 -3.17 13.27 10.06
N GLU A 138 -3.95 13.70 11.05
CA GLU A 138 -3.46 14.50 12.17
C GLU A 138 -2.82 13.64 13.26
N ILE A 139 -1.55 13.29 13.04
CA ILE A 139 -0.67 12.64 14.01
C ILE A 139 0.64 13.44 14.13
N GLU A 140 1.26 13.37 15.30
CA GLU A 140 2.65 13.78 15.45
C GLU A 140 3.55 12.75 14.75
N ARG A 141 4.52 13.21 13.96
CA ARG A 141 5.44 12.37 13.20
C ARG A 141 6.85 12.88 13.36
N ARG A 142 7.82 11.98 13.35
CA ARG A 142 9.23 12.31 13.13
C ARG A 142 9.44 12.79 11.69
N GLU A 143 10.52 13.54 11.51
CA GLU A 143 10.92 14.01 10.19
C GLU A 143 11.73 12.93 9.46
N TYR A 144 11.26 12.56 8.27
CA TYR A 144 11.88 11.60 7.36
C TYR A 144 12.00 12.23 5.96
N PRO A 145 13.04 13.06 5.71
CA PRO A 145 13.18 13.80 4.46
C PRO A 145 13.21 12.91 3.21
N ALA A 146 13.88 11.76 3.23
CA ALA A 146 13.95 10.88 2.09
C ALA A 146 12.60 10.20 1.81
N LEU A 147 11.92 9.72 2.85
CA LEU A 147 10.55 9.18 2.76
C LEU A 147 9.56 10.24 2.27
N ARG A 148 9.71 11.50 2.71
CA ARG A 148 8.89 12.62 2.23
C ARG A 148 9.11 12.87 0.75
N ALA A 149 10.37 12.95 0.30
CA ALA A 149 10.71 13.14 -1.10
C ALA A 149 10.21 11.98 -1.98
N TYR A 150 10.30 10.75 -1.49
CA TYR A 150 9.72 9.55 -2.10
C TYR A 150 8.20 9.68 -2.26
N TYR A 151 7.48 10.03 -1.19
CA TYR A 151 6.04 10.25 -1.27
C TYR A 151 5.67 11.39 -2.23
N ASP A 152 6.41 12.49 -2.24
CA ASP A 152 6.22 13.58 -3.21
C ASP A 152 6.37 13.11 -4.65
N ARG A 153 7.30 12.21 -4.92
CA ARG A 153 7.50 11.59 -6.23
C ARG A 153 6.30 10.73 -6.62
N LEU A 154 5.78 9.92 -5.69
CA LEU A 154 4.57 9.12 -5.90
C LEU A 154 3.34 10.00 -6.14
N ALA A 155 3.14 11.04 -5.34
CA ALA A 155 2.00 11.96 -5.42
C ALA A 155 1.92 12.74 -6.74
N LYS A 156 3.02 12.85 -7.48
CA LYS A 156 3.05 13.44 -8.84
C LYS A 156 2.58 12.47 -9.94
N ARG A 157 2.43 11.18 -9.65
CA ARG A 157 2.06 10.17 -10.65
C ARG A 157 0.54 10.17 -10.86
N PRO A 158 0.02 10.29 -12.11
CA PRO A 158 -1.42 10.28 -12.36
C PRO A 158 -2.14 9.02 -11.85
N ALA A 159 -1.50 7.85 -11.94
CA ALA A 159 -2.06 6.60 -11.42
C ALA A 159 -2.19 6.61 -9.89
N TYR A 160 -1.22 7.19 -9.17
CA TYR A 160 -1.26 7.31 -7.72
C TYR A 160 -2.35 8.29 -7.27
N GLN A 161 -2.46 9.44 -7.95
CA GLN A 161 -3.53 10.41 -7.70
C GLN A 161 -4.92 9.78 -7.89
N LYS A 162 -5.10 9.03 -8.97
CA LYS A 162 -6.38 8.37 -9.29
C LYS A 162 -6.74 7.23 -8.34
N ALA A 163 -5.77 6.46 -7.85
CA ALA A 163 -6.04 5.21 -7.11
C ALA A 163 -5.83 5.33 -5.59
N VAL A 164 -4.95 6.22 -5.14
CA VAL A 164 -4.51 6.30 -3.73
C VAL A 164 -4.92 7.61 -3.07
N MET A 165 -4.80 8.75 -3.78
CA MET A 165 -5.17 10.08 -3.25
C MET A 165 -6.68 10.33 -3.30
N ILE A 166 -7.45 9.40 -2.75
CA ILE A 166 -8.90 9.43 -2.69
C ILE A 166 -9.33 9.90 -1.30
N SER A 167 -10.34 10.78 -1.27
CA SER A 167 -10.95 11.23 -0.02
C SER A 167 -11.43 10.04 0.80
N TYR A 168 -11.11 10.07 2.09
CA TYR A 168 -11.53 9.07 3.06
C TYR A 168 -12.46 9.67 4.13
N GLU A 169 -13.03 10.86 3.88
CA GLU A 169 -13.96 11.52 4.79
C GLU A 169 -15.19 10.68 5.12
N VAL A 170 -15.62 9.82 4.18
CA VAL A 170 -16.70 8.84 4.40
C VAL A 170 -16.40 7.83 5.50
N LEU A 171 -15.14 7.70 5.93
CA LEU A 171 -14.73 6.83 7.03
C LEU A 171 -14.74 7.54 8.39
N ARG A 172 -14.92 8.86 8.45
CA ARG A 172 -15.04 9.56 9.72
C ARG A 172 -16.42 9.30 10.29
N ASP A 173 -16.48 8.83 11.54
CA ASP A 173 -17.76 8.70 12.23
C ASP A 173 -18.37 10.10 12.35
N THR A 174 -19.46 10.34 11.63
CA THR A 174 -20.21 11.60 11.62
C THR A 174 -21.25 11.70 12.74
N ILE A 175 -21.08 10.97 13.84
CA ILE A 175 -22.05 10.88 14.94
C ILE A 175 -21.44 11.37 16.24
#